data_AF-A0A4R8HPU2-F1
#
_entry.id   AF-A0A4R8HPU2-F1
#
_cell.length_a   1.000
_cell.length_b   1.000
_cell.length_c   1.000
_cell.angle_alpha   90.00
_cell.angle_beta   90.00
_cell.angle_gamma   90.00
#
_symmetry.space_group_name_H-M   'P 1'
#
loop_
_entity.id
_entity.type
_entity.pdbx_description
1 polymer ?
#
loop_
_entity_poly.entity_id
_entity_poly.type
_entity_poly.pdbx_seq_one_letter_code
_entity_poly.pdbx_strand_id
1 'polypeptide(L)'
;MLKSERDKIKELEKEVDLYKELLTLTEEENKLLKEDDLDNLEEIKLKKRELRDRIEKIELKFNISKGDKIKLMVKSNSEKLAKIKPLVNEIYQLEKENQVVKG
;
A
#
# COMPACT_ATOMS: atom_id res chain seq x y z
N MET A 1 -10.60 -27.78 1.02
CA MET A 1 -10.20 -26.62 0.19
C MET A 1 -10.39 -25.24 0.86
N LEU A 2 -11.17 -25.09 1.94
CA LEU A 2 -11.49 -23.76 2.54
C LEU A 2 -10.36 -23.09 3.36
N LYS A 3 -9.40 -23.85 3.92
CA LYS A 3 -8.34 -23.28 4.77
C LYS A 3 -7.39 -22.35 4.00
N SER A 4 -6.97 -22.75 2.79
CA SER A 4 -6.02 -21.94 2.01
C SER A 4 -6.62 -20.62 1.52
N GLU A 5 -7.92 -20.57 1.25
CA GLU A 5 -8.58 -19.33 0.80
C GLU A 5 -8.70 -18.32 1.94
N ARG A 6 -9.08 -18.77 3.14
CA ARG A 6 -9.16 -17.90 4.32
C ARG A 6 -7.81 -17.32 4.72
N ASP A 7 -6.76 -18.14 4.64
CA ASP A 7 -5.40 -17.68 4.94
C ASP A 7 -4.90 -16.67 3.88
N LYS A 8 -5.24 -16.87 2.60
CA LYS A 8 -4.98 -15.89 1.54
C LYS A 8 -5.71 -14.57 1.77
N ILE A 9 -6.99 -14.59 2.14
CA ILE A 9 -7.76 -13.38 2.45
C ILE A 9 -7.12 -12.61 3.60
N LYS A 10 -6.75 -13.28 4.69
CA LYS A 10 -6.07 -12.63 5.83
C LYS A 10 -4.78 -11.94 5.45
N GLU A 11 -4.02 -12.51 4.51
CA GLU A 11 -2.73 -11.95 4.11
C GLU A 11 -2.91 -10.80 3.13
N LEU A 12 -3.93 -10.86 2.26
CA LEU A 12 -4.38 -9.71 1.48
C LEU A 12 -4.91 -8.60 2.40
N GLU A 13 -5.55 -8.91 3.52
CA GLU A 13 -5.96 -7.90 4.50
C GLU A 13 -4.76 -7.26 5.21
N LYS A 14 -3.67 -8.00 5.44
CA LYS A 14 -2.40 -7.43 5.90
C LYS A 14 -1.81 -6.50 4.85
N GLU A 15 -1.91 -6.85 3.57
CA GLU A 15 -1.50 -6.00 2.46
C GLU A 15 -2.26 -4.66 2.47
N VAL A 16 -3.58 -4.67 2.72
CA VAL A 16 -4.37 -3.44 2.90
C VAL A 16 -3.80 -2.58 4.01
N ASP A 17 -3.46 -3.18 5.15
CA ASP A 17 -2.95 -2.44 6.31
C ASP A 17 -1.55 -1.85 6.01
N LEU A 18 -0.69 -2.55 5.26
CA LEU A 18 0.58 -1.98 4.77
C LEU A 18 0.36 -0.81 3.80
N TYR A 19 -0.65 -0.87 2.94
CA TYR A 19 -0.99 0.26 2.06
C TYR A 19 -1.50 1.48 2.85
N LYS A 20 -2.21 1.29 3.96
CA LYS A 20 -2.59 2.41 4.83
C LYS A 20 -1.37 3.06 5.47
N GLU A 21 -0.43 2.26 5.98
CA GLU A 21 0.84 2.78 6.52
C GLU A 21 1.61 3.55 5.44
N LEU A 22 1.66 3.03 4.22
CA LEU A 22 2.31 3.70 3.08
C LEU A 22 1.63 5.01 2.71
N LEU A 23 0.29 5.07 2.77
CA LEU A 23 -0.47 6.31 2.57
C LEU A 23 -0.10 7.34 3.62
N THR A 24 -0.12 6.99 4.91
CA THR A 24 0.24 7.91 6.00
C THR A 24 1.65 8.49 5.82
N LEU A 25 2.64 7.65 5.47
CA LEU A 25 4.00 8.15 5.19
C LEU A 25 4.07 9.03 3.95
N THR A 26 3.20 8.82 2.98
CA THR A 26 3.15 9.63 1.75
C THR A 26 2.49 10.99 2.00
N GLU A 27 1.47 11.04 2.86
CA GLU A 27 0.87 12.28 3.37
C GLU A 27 1.89 13.08 4.20
N GLU A 28 2.64 12.39 5.07
CA GLU A 28 3.69 13.02 5.87
C GLU A 28 4.82 13.56 4.97
N GLU A 29 5.25 12.79 3.96
CA GLU A 29 6.19 13.28 2.93
C GLU A 29 5.65 14.54 2.23
N ASN A 30 4.38 14.54 1.83
CA ASN A 30 3.74 15.67 1.16
C ASN A 30 3.73 16.92 2.05
N LYS A 31 3.44 16.75 3.34
CA LYS A 31 3.44 17.83 4.32
C LYS A 31 4.84 18.42 4.50
N LEU A 32 5.84 17.59 4.74
CA LEU A 32 7.23 18.02 4.90
C LEU A 32 7.74 18.78 3.68
N LEU A 33 7.43 18.30 2.47
CA LEU A 33 7.81 18.98 1.23
C LEU A 33 7.12 20.33 1.05
N LYS A 34 5.87 20.47 1.49
CA LYS A 34 5.14 21.76 1.45
C LYS A 34 5.63 22.75 2.50
N GLU A 35 6.11 22.26 3.63
CA GLU A 35 6.62 23.06 4.75
C GLU A 35 8.13 23.36 4.65
N ASP A 36 8.82 22.81 3.64
CA ASP A 36 10.28 22.88 3.44
C ASP A 36 11.09 22.31 4.63
N ASP A 37 10.48 21.39 5.39
CA ASP A 37 11.11 20.67 6.49
C ASP A 37 11.71 19.36 5.97
N LEU A 38 12.99 19.43 5.56
CA LEU A 38 13.67 18.32 4.89
C LEU A 38 14.40 17.36 5.84
N ASP A 39 14.46 17.68 7.13
CA ASP A 39 15.27 16.94 8.11
C ASP A 39 14.81 15.49 8.26
N ASN A 40 13.50 15.26 8.18
CA ASN A 40 12.88 13.94 8.33
C ASN A 40 12.58 13.22 6.99
N LEU A 41 12.87 13.87 5.86
CA LEU A 41 12.43 13.38 4.54
C LEU A 41 13.11 12.05 4.16
N GLU A 42 14.39 11.88 4.50
CA GLU A 42 15.13 10.66 4.19
C GLU A 42 14.66 9.46 5.01
N GLU A 43 14.34 9.67 6.30
CA GLU A 43 13.77 8.63 7.16
C GLU A 43 12.41 8.14 6.61
N ILE A 44 11.56 9.06 6.16
CA ILE A 44 10.28 8.72 5.55
C ILE A 44 10.48 7.89 4.27
N LYS A 45 11.41 8.30 3.39
CA LYS A 45 11.70 7.54 2.16
C LYS A 45 12.17 6.12 2.45
N LEU A 46 13.03 5.94 3.46
CA LEU A 46 13.49 4.63 3.89
C LEU A 46 12.33 3.76 4.39
N LYS A 47 11.48 4.29 5.29
CA LYS A 47 10.28 3.58 5.77
C LYS A 47 9.33 3.20 4.62
N LYS A 48 9.10 4.11 3.67
CA LYS A 48 8.27 3.84 2.48
C LYS A 48 8.85 2.70 1.63
N ARG A 49 10.18 2.65 1.45
CA ARG A 49 10.86 1.56 0.74
C ARG A 49 10.65 0.22 1.46
N GLU A 50 10.87 0.17 2.77
CA GLU A 50 10.66 -1.05 3.55
C GLU A 50 9.21 -1.56 3.48
N LEU A 51 8.23 -0.66 3.51
CA LEU A 51 6.82 -1.03 3.34
C LEU A 51 6.54 -1.63 1.96
N ARG A 52 7.09 -1.03 0.90
CA ARG A 52 6.95 -1.58 -0.47
C ARG A 52 7.57 -2.97 -0.58
N ASP A 53 8.75 -3.18 0.00
CA ASP A 53 9.38 -4.50 0.03
C ASP A 53 8.53 -5.54 0.79
N ARG A 54 7.84 -5.13 1.87
CA ARG A 54 6.91 -5.99 2.63
C ARG A 54 5.66 -6.31 1.81
N ILE A 55 5.10 -5.35 1.09
CA ILE A 55 3.96 -5.55 0.18
C ILE A 55 4.35 -6.55 -0.92
N GLU A 56 5.49 -6.32 -1.58
CA GLU A 56 5.99 -7.22 -2.64
C GLU A 56 6.20 -8.64 -2.13
N LYS A 57 6.75 -8.81 -0.92
CA LYS A 57 6.90 -10.13 -0.30
C LYS A 57 5.56 -10.84 -0.10
N ILE A 58 4.49 -10.12 0.26
CA ILE A 58 3.14 -10.71 0.33
C ILE A 58 2.69 -11.14 -1.07
N GLU A 59 2.82 -10.27 -2.07
CA GLU A 59 2.41 -10.58 -3.44
C GLU A 59 3.16 -11.80 -4.00
N LEU A 60 4.46 -11.90 -3.77
CA LEU A 60 5.31 -13.02 -4.20
C LEU A 60 5.01 -14.31 -3.45
N LYS A 61 4.84 -14.25 -2.11
CA LYS A 61 4.61 -15.43 -1.25
C LYS A 61 3.38 -16.22 -1.68
N PHE A 62 2.35 -15.55 -2.19
CA PHE A 62 1.11 -16.22 -2.54
C PHE A 62 1.09 -16.79 -3.96
N ASN A 63 2.04 -16.39 -4.82
CA ASN A 63 2.05 -16.72 -6.26
C ASN A 63 0.63 -16.64 -6.87
N ILE A 64 -0.18 -15.70 -6.35
CA ILE A 64 -1.55 -15.51 -6.77
C ILE A 64 -1.46 -14.72 -8.05
N SER A 65 -1.94 -15.31 -9.15
CA SER A 65 -2.07 -14.56 -10.40
C SER A 65 -2.90 -13.30 -10.14
N LYS A 66 -2.59 -12.19 -10.82
CA LYS A 66 -3.39 -10.95 -10.68
C LYS A 66 -4.90 -11.22 -10.83
N GLY A 67 -5.28 -12.15 -11.70
CA GLY A 67 -6.66 -12.59 -11.88
C GLY A 67 -7.26 -13.30 -10.67
N ASP A 68 -6.50 -14.14 -9.98
CA ASP A 68 -6.96 -14.81 -8.76
C ASP A 68 -7.03 -13.84 -7.56
N LYS A 69 -6.14 -12.85 -7.49
CA LYS A 69 -6.21 -11.76 -6.50
C LYS A 69 -7.50 -10.98 -6.67
N ILE A 70 -7.81 -10.58 -7.92
CA ILE A 70 -9.05 -9.89 -8.27
C ILE A 70 -10.27 -10.75 -7.92
N LYS A 71 -10.27 -12.05 -8.26
CA LYS A 71 -11.37 -12.94 -7.90
C LYS A 71 -11.56 -13.03 -6.39
N LEU A 72 -10.49 -13.13 -5.60
CA LEU A 72 -10.57 -13.16 -4.14
C LEU A 72 -11.09 -11.84 -3.58
N MET A 73 -10.61 -10.71 -4.09
CA MET A 73 -11.10 -9.38 -3.68
C MET A 73 -12.59 -9.20 -3.99
N VAL A 74 -13.05 -9.62 -5.18
CA VAL A 74 -14.45 -9.49 -5.62
C VAL A 74 -15.36 -10.50 -4.92
N LYS A 75 -14.89 -11.72 -4.65
CA LYS A 75 -15.69 -12.77 -4.01
C LYS A 75 -15.69 -12.68 -2.48
N SER A 76 -14.68 -12.04 -1.88
CA SER A 76 -14.67 -11.84 -0.44
C SER A 76 -15.68 -10.74 -0.07
N ASN A 77 -16.44 -10.96 0.99
CA ASN A 77 -17.21 -9.89 1.65
C ASN A 77 -16.31 -9.02 2.57
N SER A 78 -14.99 -8.99 2.33
CA SER A 78 -14.07 -8.24 3.17
C SER A 78 -14.11 -6.76 2.79
N GLU A 79 -14.71 -5.95 3.66
CA GLU A 79 -14.69 -4.49 3.56
C GLU A 79 -13.27 -3.93 3.55
N LYS A 80 -12.30 -4.62 4.17
CA LYS A 80 -10.88 -4.23 4.11
C LYS A 80 -10.33 -4.35 2.70
N LEU A 81 -10.57 -5.48 2.02
CA LEU A 81 -10.06 -5.71 0.67
C LEU A 81 -10.64 -4.73 -0.36
N ALA A 82 -11.88 -4.28 -0.15
CA ALA A 82 -12.48 -3.23 -0.97
C ALA A 82 -11.70 -1.90 -0.92
N LYS A 83 -10.89 -1.65 0.13
CA LYS A 83 -10.11 -0.42 0.31
C LYS A 83 -8.76 -0.41 -0.42
N ILE A 84 -8.25 -1.54 -0.94
CA ILE A 84 -6.94 -1.55 -1.64
C ILE A 84 -6.93 -0.58 -2.83
N LYS A 85 -7.96 -0.63 -3.68
CA LYS A 85 -8.00 0.20 -4.89
C LYS A 85 -8.02 1.71 -4.57
N PRO A 86 -8.90 2.23 -3.69
CA PRO A 86 -8.84 3.64 -3.34
C PRO A 86 -7.52 4.04 -2.66
N LEU A 87 -6.96 3.22 -1.76
CA LEU A 87 -5.67 3.51 -1.12
C LEU A 87 -4.53 3.66 -2.14
N VAL A 88 -4.41 2.73 -3.08
CA VAL A 88 -3.36 2.78 -4.12
C VAL A 88 -3.53 4.01 -5.01
N ASN A 89 -4.76 4.37 -5.36
CA ASN A 89 -5.04 5.56 -6.16
C ASN A 89 -4.63 6.84 -5.42
N GLU A 90 -4.92 6.93 -4.12
CA GLU A 90 -4.60 8.09 -3.29
C GLU A 90 -3.09 8.27 -3.11
N ILE A 91 -2.38 7.18 -2.80
CA ILE A 91 -0.90 7.16 -2.76
C ILE A 91 -0.33 7.66 -4.09
N TYR A 92 -0.84 7.17 -5.23
CA TYR A 92 -0.36 7.58 -6.54
C TYR A 92 -0.57 9.08 -6.81
N GLN A 93 -1.71 9.64 -6.43
CA GLN A 93 -1.96 11.09 -6.59
C GLN A 93 -1.00 11.91 -5.72
N LEU A 94 -0.84 11.54 -4.44
CA LEU A 94 0.06 12.25 -3.53
C LEU A 94 1.52 12.15 -3.98
N GLU A 95 1.97 11.00 -4.47
CA GLU A 95 3.33 10.86 -5.01
C GLU A 95 3.56 11.75 -6.24
N LYS A 96 2.54 11.89 -7.10
CA LYS A 96 2.58 12.81 -8.23
C LYS A 96 2.66 14.27 -7.76
N GLU A 97 1.89 14.64 -6.75
CA GLU A 97 2.00 15.97 -6.12
C GLU A 97 3.40 16.21 -5.54
N ASN A 98 3.95 15.24 -4.82
CA ASN A 98 5.29 15.32 -4.22
C ASN A 98 6.38 15.52 -5.27
N GLN A 99 6.23 14.95 -6.47
CA GLN A 99 7.16 15.18 -7.59
C GLN A 99 7.08 16.61 -8.14
N VAL A 100 5.86 17.19 -8.19
CA VAL A 100 5.67 18.58 -8.64
C VAL A 100 6.27 19.57 -7.64
N VAL A 101 6.13 19.32 -6.33
CA VAL A 101 6.69 20.20 -5.29
C VAL A 101 8.22 20.15 -5.24
N LYS A 102 8.83 19.02 -5.61
CA LYS A 102 10.30 18.85 -5.67
C LYS A 102 10.96 19.49 -6.91
N GLY A 103 10.19 19.93 -7.91
CA GLY A 103 10.68 20.48 -9.18
C GLY A 103 10.49 21.99 -9.29
#